data_AF-A0A3P7IPH6-F1
#
_entry.id   AF-A0A3P7IPH6-F1
#
_cell.length_a   1.000
_cell.length_b   1.000
_cell.length_c   1.000
_cell.angle_alpha   90.00
_cell.angle_beta   90.00
_cell.angle_gamma   90.00
#
_symmetry.space_group_name_H-M   'P 1'
#
loop_
_entity.id
_entity.type
_entity.pdbx_description
1 polymer ?
#
loop_
_entity_poly.entity_id
_entity_poly.type
_entity_poly.pdbx_seq_one_letter_code
_entity_poly.pdbx_strand_id
1 'polypeptide(L)' 'LENKPLFLSDGRLNPSLTILGSDVSIAPETIVLNCVVLPYKELSCSYKNQIIL' A
#
# COMPACT_ATOMS: atom_id res chain seq x y z
N LEU A 1 -0.91 -8.78 -21.18
CA LEU A 1 -0.80 -8.46 -19.74
C LEU A 1 -1.91 -9.25 -19.04
N GLU A 2 -1.58 -10.33 -18.35
CA GLU A 2 -2.59 -11.16 -17.66
C GLU A 2 -3.11 -10.43 -16.42
N ASN A 3 -4.43 -10.24 -16.34
CA ASN A 3 -5.09 -9.72 -15.15
C ASN A 3 -5.10 -10.80 -14.07
N LYS A 4 -4.17 -10.72 -13.11
CA LYS A 4 -4.22 -11.55 -11.92
C LYS A 4 -5.48 -11.21 -11.09
N PRO A 5 -6.13 -12.21 -10.48
CA PRO A 5 -7.29 -11.98 -9.62
C PRO A 5 -6.92 -11.08 -8.42
N LEU A 6 -7.75 -10.06 -8.17
CA LEU A 6 -7.60 -9.07 -7.10
C LEU A 6 -7.86 -9.62 -5.69
N PHE A 7 -8.58 -10.73 -5.60
CA PHE A 7 -8.90 -11.41 -4.35
C PHE A 7 -8.31 -12.82 -4.37
N LEU A 8 -7.78 -13.24 -3.23
CA LEU A 8 -7.43 -14.61 -2.95
C LEU A 8 -8.71 -15.46 -2.85
N SER A 9 -8.57 -16.77 -3.00
CA SER A 9 -9.69 -17.73 -2.97
C SER A 9 -10.48 -17.72 -1.65
N ASP A 10 -9.91 -17.15 -0.59
CA ASP A 10 -10.50 -17.00 0.74
C ASP A 10 -11.20 -15.63 0.95
N GLY A 11 -11.33 -14.83 -0.12
CA GLY A 11 -11.98 -13.53 -0.09
C GLY A 11 -11.11 -12.38 0.43
N ARG A 12 -9.87 -12.64 0.86
CA ARG A 12 -8.91 -11.57 1.21
C ARG A 12 -8.42 -10.90 -0.06
N LEU A 13 -8.22 -9.59 -0.04
CA LEU A 13 -7.58 -8.88 -1.14
C LEU A 13 -6.18 -9.47 -1.34
N ASN A 14 -5.84 -9.90 -2.56
CA ASN A 14 -4.47 -10.28 -2.91
C ASN A 14 -3.66 -8.99 -2.84
N PRO A 15 -2.86 -8.79 -1.78
CA PRO A 15 -2.48 -7.46 -1.38
C PRO A 15 -1.27 -7.13 -2.27
N SER A 16 -1.60 -6.53 -3.41
CA SER A 16 -0.71 -6.17 -4.52
C SER A 16 -0.87 -4.70 -4.90
N LEU A 17 -1.73 -3.99 -4.16
CA LEU A 17 -2.05 -2.59 -4.34
C LEU A 17 -1.65 -1.82 -3.08
N THR A 18 -1.05 -0.66 -3.28
CA THR A 18 -0.81 0.31 -2.22
C THR A 18 -1.95 1.33 -2.22
N ILE A 19 -2.57 1.56 -1.06
CA ILE A 19 -3.60 2.56 -0.83
C ILE A 19 -2.98 3.73 -0.07
N LEU A 20 -3.13 4.95 -0.60
CA LEU A 20 -2.68 6.18 0.05
C LEU A 20 -3.91 7.02 0.43
N GLY A 21 -4.02 7.38 1.70
CA GLY A 21 -5.00 8.33 2.20
C GLY A 21 -4.74 9.76 1.72
N SER A 22 -5.64 10.68 2.06
CA SER A 22 -5.48 12.10 1.73
C SER A 22 -4.25 12.70 2.40
N ASP A 23 -3.54 13.58 1.71
CA ASP A 23 -2.39 14.31 2.24
C ASP A 23 -1.28 13.41 2.81
N VAL A 24 -1.03 12.27 2.17
CA VAL A 24 0.13 11.42 2.46
C VAL A 24 1.36 11.97 1.74
N SER A 25 2.42 12.24 2.49
CA SER A 25 3.74 12.64 2.00
C SER A 25 4.68 11.43 1.96
N ILE A 26 5.37 11.23 0.84
CA ILE A 26 6.31 10.13 0.64
C ILE A 26 7.68 10.74 0.32
N ALA A 27 8.68 10.42 1.13
CA ALA A 27 10.04 10.89 0.92
C ALA A 27 10.62 10.35 -0.41
N PRO A 28 11.54 11.08 -1.07
CA PRO A 28 12.25 10.57 -2.23
C PRO A 28 12.87 9.20 -1.96
N GLU A 29 12.95 8.37 -3.00
CA GLU A 29 13.57 7.04 -2.94
C GLU A 29 12.90 6.04 -1.98
N THR A 30 11.65 6.30 -1.58
CA THR A 30 10.88 5.43 -0.70
C THR A 30 10.00 4.45 -1.49
N ILE A 31 10.05 3.16 -1.14
CA ILE A 31 9.20 2.12 -1.73
C ILE A 31 8.05 1.80 -0.78
N VAL A 32 6.81 1.96 -1.27
CA VAL A 32 5.59 1.56 -0.55
C VAL A 32 4.89 0.48 -1.36
N LEU A 33 5.00 -0.78 -0.90
CA LEU A 33 4.46 -1.93 -1.60
C LEU A 33 3.40 -2.62 -0.74
N ASN A 34 2.19 -2.71 -1.27
CA ASN A 34 1.12 -3.40 -0.58
C ASN A 34 0.89 -2.86 0.85
N CYS A 35 0.79 -1.55 0.95
CA CYS A 35 0.48 -0.88 2.21
C CYS A 35 -0.85 -0.15 2.14
N VAL A 36 -1.50 0.01 3.29
CA VAL A 36 -2.62 0.95 3.45
C VAL A 36 -2.12 2.08 4.34
N VAL A 37 -1.98 3.27 3.76
CA VAL A 37 -1.46 4.46 4.47
C VAL A 37 -2.63 5.35 4.81
N LEU A 38 -2.84 5.62 6.09
CA LEU A 38 -3.91 6.53 6.53
C LEU A 38 -3.60 7.98 6.12
N PRO A 39 -4.63 8.85 6.09
CA PRO A 39 -4.45 10.27 5.81
C PRO A 39 -3.41 10.96 6.70
N TYR A 40 -2.79 12.01 6.18
CA TYR A 40 -1.87 12.90 6.90
C TYR A 40 -0.62 12.20 7.46
N LYS A 41 -0.08 11.23 6.70
CA LYS A 41 1.13 10.49 7.07
C LYS A 41 2.33 10.95 6.27
N GLU A 42 3.48 10.99 6.94
CA GLU A 42 4.77 11.19 6.31
C GLU A 42 5.57 9.89 6.35
N LEU A 43 5.92 9.38 5.18
CA LEU A 43 6.73 8.16 5.04
C LEU A 43 8.16 8.55 4.69
N SER A 44 9.08 8.29 5.61
CA SER A 44 10.53 8.50 5.43
C SER A 44 11.31 7.22 5.19
N CYS A 45 10.65 6.06 5.26
CA CYS A 45 11.23 4.73 5.12
C CYS A 45 10.40 3.87 4.18
N SER A 46 11.00 2.79 3.65
CA SER A 46 10.26 1.84 2.82
C SER A 46 9.37 0.91 3.66
N TYR A 47 8.14 0.69 3.19
CA TYR A 47 7.14 -0.15 3.86
C TYR A 47 6.60 -1.22 2.91
N LYS A 48 6.39 -2.42 3.46
CA LYS A 48 5.78 -3.53 2.73
C LYS A 48 4.77 -4.28 3.61
N ASN A 49 3.62 -4.65 3.04
CA ASN A 49 2.62 -5.52 3.68
C ASN A 49 2.16 -5.01 5.06
N GLN A 50 1.90 -3.70 5.19
CA GLN A 50 1.59 -3.06 6.47
C GLN A 50 0.44 -2.04 6.35
N ILE A 51 -0.30 -1.87 7.44
CA ILE A 51 -1.24 -0.76 7.61
C ILE A 51 -0.53 0.31 8.44
N ILE A 52 -0.33 1.48 7.83
CA ILE A 52 0.32 2.63 8.46
C ILE A 52 -0.79 3.54 9.00
N LEU A 53 -1.05 3.38 10.30
CA LEU A 53 -2.04 4.12 11.07
C LEU A 53 -1.60 5.54 11.36
#